data_AF-A0A0W7XW96-F1
#
_entry.id   AF-A0A0W7XW96-F1
#
_cell.length_a   1.000
_cell.length_b   1.000
_cell.length_c   1.000
_cell.angle_alpha   90.00
_cell.angle_beta   90.00
_cell.angle_gamma   90.00
#
_symmetry.space_group_name_H-M   'P 1'
#
loop_
_entity.id
_entity.type
_entity.pdbx_description
1 polymer ?
#
loop_
_entity_poly.entity_id
_entity_poly.type
_entity_poly.pdbx_seq_one_letter_code
_entity_poly.pdbx_strand_id
1 'polypeptide(L)'
;MKTESITDRMTTQISLKDIRDYIAKNHHQPLTMEHLALISGLSSSYFGEAFKKAFGQSATDYLTELRIGHAKQLLRDTDLLLREIARKVGYSDEFYFSRKFKKEVGVSPSAFNKIARQRISTFSVSATGNLLALGIIPVAAPLNAKWSPYYYNHYQDKIQVHVNIFDAESEDNFRKLASAKPDIHIFQEEPSLSMLDWLQTMGIKNVYIQAKDWRTQLREIAVAVKKQSVGEHFIQTYEQKVLQAKQDIKGVTGEDTFAVLRLCGDQLFLYCNKGIQDVLFTDLQLRLVDAQQQTCNEPITLEQLVDIDPDRLLFIICPDSPTRNYWLTLQYLDHWKELQAVKNGHVYVLPSNPWFEYSAIAINRMLDEMLLMLTGKNPNPFPVSVHGILSDSDL
;
A
#
# COMPACT_ATOMS: atom_id res chain seq x y z
N MET A 1 -16.83 -47.44 57.41
CA MET A 1 -18.13 -47.36 56.72
C MET A 1 -18.24 -45.97 56.11
N LYS A 2 -18.63 -45.89 54.84
CA LYS A 2 -18.62 -44.73 53.93
C LYS A 2 -19.30 -43.48 54.49
N THR A 3 -18.74 -42.31 54.17
CA THR A 3 -19.50 -41.23 53.50
C THR A 3 -18.54 -40.41 52.62
N GLU A 4 -18.56 -40.68 51.32
CA GLU A 4 -17.96 -39.82 50.29
C GLU A 4 -18.80 -38.53 50.19
N SER A 5 -18.18 -37.38 50.42
CA SER A 5 -18.78 -36.08 50.08
C SER A 5 -18.45 -35.75 48.64
N ILE A 6 -19.49 -35.80 47.82
CA ILE A 6 -19.52 -35.40 46.42
C ILE A 6 -19.37 -33.87 46.34
N THR A 7 -18.13 -33.36 46.32
CA THR A 7 -17.86 -31.95 45.99
C THR A 7 -16.43 -31.73 45.52
N ASP A 8 -15.93 -32.61 44.65
CA ASP A 8 -14.73 -32.34 43.86
C ASP A 8 -15.09 -32.36 42.37
N ARG A 9 -15.65 -31.24 41.91
CA ARG A 9 -15.61 -30.87 40.49
C ARG A 9 -14.68 -29.68 40.40
N MET A 10 -13.43 -29.94 40.01
CA MET A 10 -12.49 -28.92 39.55
C MET A 10 -13.12 -28.14 38.39
N THR A 11 -13.67 -26.96 38.68
CA THR A 11 -14.05 -25.98 37.66
C THR A 11 -12.77 -25.29 37.23
N THR A 12 -12.18 -25.69 36.10
CA THR A 12 -11.03 -25.00 35.51
C THR A 12 -11.41 -23.54 35.27
N GLN A 13 -10.88 -22.63 36.08
CA GLN A 13 -11.16 -21.20 35.98
C GLN A 13 -10.51 -20.68 34.69
N ILE A 14 -11.32 -20.34 33.70
CA ILE A 14 -10.86 -19.86 32.38
C ILE A 14 -10.19 -18.49 32.56
N SER A 15 -8.96 -18.33 32.06
CA SER A 15 -8.21 -17.09 32.23
C SER A 15 -8.86 -15.93 31.44
N LEU A 16 -8.61 -14.68 31.83
CA LEU A 16 -9.11 -13.51 31.08
C LEU A 16 -8.63 -13.51 29.61
N LYS A 17 -7.45 -14.07 29.32
CA LYS A 17 -6.95 -14.24 27.95
C LYS A 17 -7.79 -15.24 27.17
N ASP A 18 -8.09 -16.40 27.76
CA ASP A 18 -8.94 -17.42 27.15
C ASP A 18 -10.37 -16.90 26.94
N ILE A 19 -10.87 -16.04 27.84
CA ILE A 19 -12.15 -15.34 27.64
C ILE A 19 -12.08 -14.38 26.45
N ARG A 20 -11.00 -13.60 26.31
CA ARG A 20 -10.80 -12.73 25.14
C ARG A 20 -10.81 -13.54 23.84
N ASP A 21 -10.10 -14.66 23.80
CA ASP A 21 -10.08 -15.57 22.65
C ASP A 21 -11.44 -16.22 22.39
N TYR A 22 -12.19 -16.55 23.45
CA TYR A 22 -13.56 -17.05 23.34
C TYR A 22 -14.50 -16.01 22.73
N ILE A 23 -14.41 -14.75 23.15
CA ILE A 23 -15.16 -13.64 22.56
C ILE A 23 -14.79 -13.50 21.08
N ALA A 24 -13.51 -13.52 20.73
CA ALA A 24 -13.05 -13.43 19.34
C ALA A 24 -13.65 -14.53 18.46
N LYS A 25 -13.67 -15.78 18.92
CA LYS A 25 -14.23 -16.92 18.18
C LYS A 25 -15.75 -16.90 18.09
N ASN A 26 -16.43 -16.38 19.12
CA ASN A 26 -17.88 -16.49 19.27
C ASN A 26 -18.63 -15.14 19.17
N HIS A 27 -17.98 -14.08 18.67
CA HIS A 27 -18.57 -12.74 18.61
C HIS A 27 -19.91 -12.67 17.86
N HIS A 28 -20.14 -13.58 16.91
CA HIS A 28 -21.37 -13.70 16.13
C HIS A 28 -22.56 -14.28 16.93
N GLN A 29 -22.33 -14.85 18.11
CA GLN A 29 -23.35 -15.42 18.99
C GLN A 29 -23.90 -14.36 19.96
N PRO A 30 -25.09 -14.56 20.56
CA PRO A 30 -25.65 -13.67 21.57
C PRO A 30 -24.89 -13.80 22.91
N LEU A 31 -23.70 -13.21 22.99
CA LEU A 31 -22.88 -13.16 24.20
C LEU A 31 -23.40 -12.07 25.16
N THR A 32 -23.60 -12.43 26.43
CA THR A 32 -23.92 -11.50 27.51
C THR A 32 -22.75 -11.40 28.49
N MET A 33 -22.63 -10.25 29.18
CA MET A 33 -21.58 -10.08 30.19
C MET A 33 -21.76 -11.04 31.38
N GLU A 34 -23.01 -11.35 31.73
CA GLU A 34 -23.34 -12.36 32.74
C GLU A 34 -22.82 -13.75 32.33
N HIS A 35 -22.97 -14.13 31.06
CA HIS A 35 -22.43 -15.39 30.56
C HIS A 35 -20.90 -15.40 30.62
N LEU A 36 -20.23 -14.32 30.20
CA LEU A 36 -18.76 -14.21 30.23
C LEU A 36 -18.19 -14.20 31.66
N ALA A 37 -18.89 -13.56 32.60
CA ALA A 37 -18.55 -13.57 34.01
C ALA A 37 -18.73 -14.98 34.61
N LEU A 38 -19.82 -15.67 34.27
CA LEU A 38 -20.08 -17.03 34.73
C LEU A 38 -18.98 -18.01 34.28
N ILE A 39 -18.59 -17.98 33.01
CA ILE A 39 -17.55 -18.90 32.48
C ILE A 39 -16.13 -18.56 33.00
N SER A 40 -15.89 -17.33 33.46
CA SER A 40 -14.64 -16.94 34.12
C SER A 40 -14.64 -17.23 35.63
N GLY A 41 -15.78 -17.66 36.19
CA GLY A 41 -15.94 -17.87 37.63
C GLY A 41 -15.93 -16.57 38.44
N LEU A 42 -16.21 -15.43 37.82
CA LEU A 42 -16.19 -14.11 38.43
C LEU A 42 -17.61 -13.54 38.54
N SER A 43 -17.82 -12.62 39.49
CA SER A 43 -19.03 -11.81 39.49
C SER A 43 -18.99 -10.82 38.31
N SER A 44 -20.15 -10.43 37.78
CA SER A 44 -20.22 -9.52 36.62
C SER A 44 -19.48 -8.19 36.85
N SER A 45 -19.55 -7.64 38.07
CA SER A 45 -18.84 -6.41 38.43
C SER A 45 -17.33 -6.59 38.39
N TYR A 46 -16.84 -7.67 39.03
CA TYR A 46 -15.41 -7.93 39.10
C TYR A 46 -14.82 -8.32 37.75
N PHE A 47 -15.56 -9.09 36.94
CA PHE A 47 -15.18 -9.42 35.57
C PHE A 47 -14.97 -8.17 34.71
N GLY A 48 -15.91 -7.23 34.74
CA GLY A 48 -15.82 -5.99 33.95
C GLY A 48 -14.57 -5.16 34.29
N GLU A 49 -14.31 -4.98 35.59
CA GLU A 49 -13.11 -4.27 36.07
C GLU A 49 -11.82 -5.00 35.72
N ALA A 50 -11.77 -6.32 35.95
CA ALA A 50 -10.60 -7.14 35.70
C ALA A 50 -10.26 -7.20 34.20
N PHE A 51 -11.26 -7.36 33.33
CA PHE A 51 -11.08 -7.37 31.88
C PHE A 51 -10.54 -6.03 31.37
N LYS A 52 -11.14 -4.91 31.81
CA LYS A 52 -10.69 -3.57 31.42
C LYS A 52 -9.29 -3.26 31.91
N LYS A 53 -8.95 -3.67 33.13
CA LYS A 53 -7.60 -3.51 33.69
C LYS A 53 -6.56 -4.33 32.91
N ALA A 54 -6.92 -5.53 32.46
CA ALA A 54 -6.00 -6.42 31.74
C ALA A 54 -5.76 -5.98 30.28
N PHE A 55 -6.78 -5.47 29.58
CA PHE A 55 -6.72 -5.23 28.14
C PHE A 55 -6.92 -3.77 27.72
N GLY A 56 -7.06 -2.84 28.67
CA GLY A 56 -7.26 -1.41 28.39
C GLY A 56 -8.66 -1.05 27.89
N GLN A 57 -9.51 -2.03 27.57
CA GLN A 57 -10.89 -1.82 27.07
C GLN A 57 -11.90 -2.77 27.70
N SER A 58 -13.19 -2.40 27.72
CA SER A 58 -14.23 -3.25 28.28
C SER A 58 -14.53 -4.45 27.37
N ALA A 59 -15.03 -5.55 27.95
CA ALA A 59 -15.43 -6.73 27.16
C ALA A 59 -16.57 -6.42 26.17
N THR A 60 -17.47 -5.49 26.52
CA THR A 60 -18.53 -4.98 25.62
C THR A 60 -17.98 -4.18 24.45
N ASP A 61 -16.95 -3.36 24.67
CA ASP A 61 -16.32 -2.58 23.60
C ASP A 61 -15.52 -3.50 22.68
N TYR A 62 -14.77 -4.44 23.24
CA TYR A 62 -14.06 -5.46 22.47
C TYR A 62 -15.00 -6.33 21.61
N LEU A 63 -16.12 -6.80 22.17
CA LEU A 63 -17.14 -7.52 21.40
C LEU A 63 -17.74 -6.63 20.30
N THR A 64 -18.00 -5.36 20.59
CA THR A 64 -18.50 -4.39 19.60
C THR A 64 -17.50 -4.25 18.46
N GLU A 65 -16.22 -4.05 18.77
CA GLU A 65 -15.13 -3.89 17.81
C GLU A 65 -15.06 -5.07 16.85
N LEU A 66 -15.04 -6.30 17.37
CA LEU A 66 -15.04 -7.53 16.57
C LEU A 66 -16.25 -7.62 15.63
N ARG A 67 -17.45 -7.35 16.15
CA ARG A 67 -18.69 -7.41 15.35
C ARG A 67 -18.71 -6.33 14.26
N ILE A 68 -18.25 -5.13 14.56
CA ILE A 68 -18.17 -4.03 13.58
C ILE A 68 -17.09 -4.31 12.53
N GLY A 69 -15.94 -4.86 12.93
CA GLY A 69 -14.88 -5.31 12.04
C GLY A 69 -15.38 -6.33 11.02
N HIS A 70 -16.03 -7.39 11.51
CA HIS A 70 -16.63 -8.42 10.65
C HIS A 70 -17.77 -7.85 9.78
N ALA A 71 -18.57 -6.92 10.30
CA ALA A 71 -19.62 -6.28 9.50
C ALA A 71 -19.04 -5.44 8.35
N LYS A 72 -17.93 -4.74 8.57
CA LYS A 72 -17.24 -3.99 7.50
C LYS A 72 -16.76 -4.93 6.39
N GLN A 73 -16.26 -6.11 6.73
CA GLN A 73 -15.87 -7.14 5.74
C GLN A 73 -17.09 -7.60 4.93
N LEU A 74 -18.17 -8.03 5.59
CA LEU A 74 -19.38 -8.50 4.91
C LEU A 74 -20.01 -7.42 4.00
N LEU A 75 -20.01 -6.14 4.44
CA LEU A 75 -20.50 -5.03 3.63
C LEU A 75 -19.64 -4.78 2.37
N ARG A 76 -18.34 -5.06 2.43
CA ARG A 76 -17.42 -4.93 1.28
C ARG A 76 -17.52 -6.10 0.32
N ASP A 77 -17.54 -7.30 0.87
CA ASP A 77 -17.17 -8.52 0.15
C ASP A 77 -18.40 -9.32 -0.32
N THR A 78 -19.60 -8.94 0.13
CA THR A 78 -20.84 -9.69 -0.17
C THR A 78 -21.99 -8.78 -0.55
N ASP A 79 -22.98 -9.32 -1.26
CA ASP A 79 -24.26 -8.66 -1.60
C ASP A 79 -25.38 -8.88 -0.57
N LEU A 80 -25.04 -9.30 0.65
CA LEU A 80 -26.01 -9.60 1.69
C LEU A 80 -26.85 -8.38 2.08
N LEU A 81 -28.11 -8.62 2.39
CA LEU A 81 -29.00 -7.61 2.93
C LEU A 81 -28.52 -7.18 4.32
N LEU A 82 -28.77 -5.92 4.69
CA LEU A 82 -28.33 -5.37 5.98
C LEU A 82 -28.79 -6.22 7.17
N ARG A 83 -30.01 -6.75 7.10
CA ARG A 83 -30.59 -7.67 8.08
C ARG A 83 -29.77 -8.96 8.26
N GLU A 84 -29.26 -9.51 7.17
CA GLU A 84 -28.47 -10.74 7.17
C GLU A 84 -27.09 -10.50 7.76
N ILE A 85 -26.48 -9.35 7.41
CA ILE A 85 -25.20 -8.91 7.98
C ILE A 85 -25.35 -8.72 9.49
N ALA A 86 -26.39 -8.02 9.95
CA ALA A 86 -26.66 -7.83 11.37
C ALA A 86 -26.71 -9.16 12.13
N ARG A 87 -27.45 -10.15 11.61
CA ARG A 87 -27.54 -11.49 12.22
C ARG A 87 -26.20 -12.22 12.22
N LYS A 88 -25.46 -12.20 11.10
CA LYS A 88 -24.15 -12.86 10.98
C LYS A 88 -23.12 -12.30 11.95
N VAL A 89 -23.23 -11.03 12.33
CA VAL A 89 -22.33 -10.40 13.31
C VAL A 89 -22.94 -10.33 14.72
N GLY A 90 -24.01 -11.08 15.00
CA GLY A 90 -24.55 -11.24 16.36
C GLY A 90 -25.50 -10.14 16.85
N TYR A 91 -26.08 -9.34 15.94
CA TYR A 91 -27.18 -8.42 16.24
C TYR A 91 -28.51 -8.98 15.74
N SER A 92 -29.51 -9.03 16.63
CA SER A 92 -30.87 -9.49 16.30
C SER A 92 -31.71 -8.42 15.60
N ASP A 93 -31.46 -7.14 15.91
CA ASP A 93 -32.15 -5.97 15.37
C ASP A 93 -31.24 -5.19 14.42
N GLU A 94 -31.65 -5.09 13.15
CA GLU A 94 -30.93 -4.37 12.10
C GLU A 94 -30.87 -2.85 12.33
N PHE A 95 -31.88 -2.26 12.98
CA PHE A 95 -31.92 -0.84 13.27
C PHE A 95 -30.99 -0.51 14.44
N TYR A 96 -30.96 -1.36 15.46
CA TYR A 96 -29.97 -1.25 16.54
C TYR A 96 -28.55 -1.37 15.98
N PHE A 97 -28.30 -2.41 15.15
CA PHE A 97 -27.02 -2.58 14.48
C PHE A 97 -26.65 -1.33 13.66
N SER A 98 -27.57 -0.80 12.86
CA SER A 98 -27.31 0.38 12.02
C SER A 98 -26.91 1.61 12.82
N ARG A 99 -27.60 1.88 13.95
CA ARG A 99 -27.25 2.97 14.87
C ARG A 99 -25.89 2.75 15.52
N LYS A 100 -25.63 1.53 16.00
CA LYS A 100 -24.35 1.16 16.64
C LYS A 100 -23.21 1.26 15.64
N PHE A 101 -23.35 0.71 14.44
CA PHE A 101 -22.38 0.84 13.35
C PHE A 101 -22.12 2.31 13.00
N LYS A 102 -23.17 3.14 12.84
CA LYS A 102 -22.98 4.56 12.58
C LYS A 102 -22.23 5.28 13.70
N LYS A 103 -22.47 4.91 14.97
CA LYS A 103 -21.74 5.45 16.11
C LYS A 103 -20.26 5.09 16.06
N GLU A 104 -19.93 3.82 15.79
CA GLU A 104 -18.54 3.34 15.78
C GLU A 104 -17.77 3.73 14.50
N VAL A 105 -18.46 3.88 13.36
CA VAL A 105 -17.84 4.07 12.03
C VAL A 105 -18.03 5.50 11.50
N GLY A 106 -18.94 6.28 12.08
CA GLY A 106 -19.27 7.65 11.65
C GLY A 106 -20.30 7.74 10.52
N VAL A 107 -20.50 6.65 9.75
CA VAL A 107 -21.47 6.56 8.64
C VAL A 107 -22.38 5.34 8.77
N SER A 108 -23.58 5.39 8.20
CA SER A 108 -24.50 4.24 8.24
C SER A 108 -23.94 3.04 7.45
N PRO A 109 -24.36 1.80 7.75
CA PRO A 109 -23.95 0.62 6.98
C PRO A 109 -24.21 0.75 5.48
N SER A 110 -25.35 1.31 5.07
CA SER A 110 -25.68 1.50 3.64
C SER A 110 -24.76 2.54 2.98
N ALA A 111 -24.45 3.63 3.69
CA ALA A 111 -23.50 4.62 3.19
C ALA A 111 -22.08 4.04 3.11
N PHE A 112 -21.67 3.26 4.11
CA PHE A 112 -20.40 2.52 4.11
C PHE A 112 -20.35 1.55 2.92
N ASN A 113 -21.41 0.77 2.69
CA ASN A 113 -21.50 -0.16 1.57
C ASN A 113 -21.35 0.56 0.22
N LYS A 114 -22.08 1.67 0.03
CA LYS A 114 -21.97 2.47 -1.19
C LYS A 114 -20.55 3.01 -1.41
N ILE A 115 -19.88 3.48 -0.36
CA ILE A 115 -18.49 3.96 -0.43
C ILE A 115 -17.54 2.79 -0.75
N ALA A 116 -17.74 1.66 -0.08
CA ALA A 116 -16.84 0.54 -0.21
C ALA A 116 -16.99 -0.23 -1.52
N ARG A 117 -18.12 -0.05 -2.22
CA ARG A 117 -18.40 -0.58 -3.56
C ARG A 117 -18.23 0.44 -4.69
N GLN A 118 -17.65 1.61 -4.42
CA GLN A 118 -17.39 2.57 -5.49
C GLN A 118 -16.52 1.93 -6.57
N ARG A 119 -17.05 1.89 -7.79
CA ARG A 119 -16.37 1.37 -8.96
C ARG A 119 -15.46 2.46 -9.50
N ILE A 120 -14.17 2.36 -9.21
CA ILE A 120 -13.20 3.41 -9.57
C ILE A 120 -12.41 2.96 -10.79
N SER A 121 -12.16 3.88 -11.71
CA SER A 121 -11.39 3.66 -12.93
C SER A 121 -10.29 4.71 -13.12
N THR A 122 -9.26 4.38 -13.88
CA THR A 122 -8.21 5.31 -14.29
C THR A 122 -7.48 4.81 -15.53
N PHE A 123 -6.89 5.72 -16.32
CA PHE A 123 -5.91 5.38 -17.37
C PHE A 123 -4.46 5.51 -16.91
N SER A 124 -4.22 5.92 -15.66
CA SER A 124 -2.88 6.17 -15.14
C SER A 124 -2.36 5.00 -14.30
N VAL A 125 -1.14 4.56 -14.59
CA VAL A 125 -0.42 3.58 -13.76
C VAL A 125 -0.14 4.16 -12.37
N SER A 126 0.16 5.47 -12.29
CA SER A 126 0.39 6.16 -11.02
C SER A 126 -0.86 6.16 -10.14
N ALA A 127 -2.02 6.53 -10.71
CA ALA A 127 -3.29 6.49 -10.00
C ALA A 127 -3.67 5.05 -9.61
N THR A 128 -3.34 4.05 -10.43
CA THR A 128 -3.52 2.63 -10.10
C THR A 128 -2.75 2.25 -8.84
N GLY A 129 -1.47 2.61 -8.75
CA GLY A 129 -0.66 2.37 -7.55
C GLY A 129 -1.20 3.09 -6.31
N ASN A 130 -1.67 4.33 -6.46
CA ASN A 130 -2.26 5.08 -5.34
C ASN A 130 -3.59 4.45 -4.86
N LEU A 131 -4.46 4.02 -5.77
CA LEU A 131 -5.71 3.33 -5.41
C LEU A 131 -5.44 2.03 -4.67
N LEU A 132 -4.45 1.26 -5.13
CA LEU A 132 -4.03 0.03 -4.49
C LEU A 132 -3.48 0.29 -3.08
N ALA A 133 -2.68 1.35 -2.87
CA ALA A 133 -2.26 1.76 -1.52
C ALA A 133 -3.43 2.06 -0.57
N LEU A 134 -4.59 2.48 -1.11
CA LEU A 134 -5.82 2.72 -0.35
C LEU A 134 -6.70 1.48 -0.18
N GLY A 135 -6.22 0.32 -0.62
CA GLY A 135 -6.96 -0.94 -0.59
C GLY A 135 -8.08 -1.02 -1.62
N ILE A 136 -7.98 -0.27 -2.71
CA ILE A 136 -8.98 -0.23 -3.78
C ILE A 136 -8.39 -0.84 -5.05
N ILE A 137 -9.04 -1.89 -5.57
CA ILE A 137 -8.76 -2.43 -6.89
C ILE A 137 -9.64 -1.67 -7.88
N PRO A 138 -9.07 -0.92 -8.84
CA PRO A 138 -9.88 -0.26 -9.86
C PRO A 138 -10.60 -1.29 -10.74
N VAL A 139 -11.84 -0.99 -11.13
CA VAL A 139 -12.61 -1.82 -12.07
C VAL A 139 -12.05 -1.73 -13.48
N ALA A 140 -11.39 -0.62 -13.82
CA ALA A 140 -10.67 -0.44 -15.07
C ALA A 140 -9.36 0.32 -14.84
N ALA A 141 -8.24 -0.28 -15.27
CA ALA A 141 -6.90 0.29 -15.13
C ALA A 141 -5.94 -0.25 -16.20
N PRO A 142 -4.84 0.47 -16.51
CA PRO A 142 -3.85 0.00 -17.48
C PRO A 142 -2.99 -1.12 -16.90
N LEU A 143 -2.77 -2.17 -17.67
CA LEU A 143 -1.87 -3.28 -17.34
C LEU A 143 -0.74 -3.49 -18.36
N ASN A 144 -0.72 -2.69 -19.42
CA ASN A 144 0.22 -2.82 -20.53
C ASN A 144 1.43 -1.88 -20.44
N ALA A 145 1.70 -1.32 -19.26
CA ALA A 145 2.87 -0.48 -19.03
C ALA A 145 4.14 -1.33 -19.11
N LYS A 146 4.95 -1.09 -20.14
CA LYS A 146 6.17 -1.88 -20.42
C LYS A 146 7.20 -1.83 -19.30
N TRP A 147 7.18 -0.78 -18.49
CA TRP A 147 8.14 -0.55 -17.40
C TRP A 147 7.66 -1.08 -16.03
N SER A 148 6.43 -1.59 -15.91
CA SER A 148 5.90 -2.12 -14.65
C SER A 148 5.03 -3.36 -14.90
N PRO A 149 5.61 -4.58 -14.90
CA PRO A 149 4.83 -5.82 -14.96
C PRO A 149 4.11 -6.13 -13.64
N TYR A 150 4.35 -5.31 -12.59
CA TYR A 150 3.85 -5.57 -11.24
C TYR A 150 2.33 -5.71 -11.20
N TYR A 151 1.60 -4.77 -11.81
CA TYR A 151 0.14 -4.82 -11.79
C TYR A 151 -0.43 -5.94 -12.64
N TYR A 152 0.18 -6.21 -13.79
CA TYR A 152 -0.21 -7.36 -14.62
C TYR A 152 -0.07 -8.66 -13.83
N ASN A 153 1.09 -8.91 -13.22
CA ASN A 153 1.37 -10.15 -12.51
C ASN A 153 0.48 -10.38 -11.28
N HIS A 154 0.08 -9.33 -10.56
CA HIS A 154 -0.63 -9.46 -9.28
C HIS A 154 -2.14 -9.14 -9.35
N TYR A 155 -2.58 -8.44 -10.39
CA TYR A 155 -3.93 -7.88 -10.47
C TYR A 155 -4.64 -8.12 -11.81
N GLN A 156 -4.05 -8.82 -12.79
CA GLN A 156 -4.73 -9.09 -14.07
C GLN A 156 -6.10 -9.75 -13.92
N ASP A 157 -6.22 -10.72 -13.00
CA ASP A 157 -7.47 -11.44 -12.75
C ASP A 157 -8.44 -10.67 -11.83
N LYS A 158 -7.94 -9.60 -11.19
CA LYS A 158 -8.69 -8.81 -10.21
C LYS A 158 -9.23 -7.51 -10.81
N ILE A 159 -8.50 -6.89 -11.72
CA ILE A 159 -8.94 -5.72 -12.48
C ILE A 159 -9.81 -6.22 -13.62
N GLN A 160 -11.09 -5.88 -13.57
CA GLN A 160 -12.10 -6.42 -14.48
C GLN A 160 -11.86 -6.01 -15.94
N VAL A 161 -11.41 -4.77 -16.19
CA VAL A 161 -11.25 -4.22 -17.53
C VAL A 161 -9.85 -3.63 -17.71
N HIS A 162 -9.13 -4.06 -18.75
CA HIS A 162 -7.77 -3.61 -19.03
C HIS A 162 -7.79 -2.57 -20.14
N VAL A 163 -7.52 -1.33 -19.75
CA VAL A 163 -7.42 -0.19 -20.67
C VAL A 163 -5.99 -0.03 -21.18
N ASN A 164 -5.82 0.60 -22.34
CA ASN A 164 -4.52 0.83 -22.94
C ASN A 164 -3.99 2.22 -22.54
N ILE A 165 -2.80 2.29 -21.95
CA ILE A 165 -2.18 3.57 -21.58
C ILE A 165 -1.66 4.39 -22.77
N PHE A 166 -1.33 3.75 -23.90
CA PHE A 166 -0.71 4.44 -25.05
C PHE A 166 -1.71 5.22 -25.90
N ASP A 167 -3.01 5.02 -25.69
CA ASP A 167 -4.08 5.73 -26.39
C ASP A 167 -5.34 5.80 -25.50
N ALA A 168 -5.27 6.67 -24.50
CA ALA A 168 -6.29 6.82 -23.45
C ALA A 168 -7.68 7.13 -24.05
N GLU A 169 -7.75 7.90 -25.13
CA GLU A 169 -8.99 8.37 -25.76
C GLU A 169 -9.43 7.54 -26.98
N SER A 170 -8.80 6.37 -27.20
CA SER A 170 -9.27 5.44 -28.22
C SER A 170 -10.73 5.01 -27.99
N GLU A 171 -11.45 4.78 -29.08
CA GLU A 171 -12.81 4.25 -29.06
C GLU A 171 -12.89 2.90 -28.29
N ASP A 172 -11.84 2.07 -28.41
CA ASP A 172 -11.73 0.82 -27.65
C ASP A 172 -11.67 1.06 -26.13
N ASN A 173 -10.90 2.06 -25.68
CA ASN A 173 -10.82 2.42 -24.27
C ASN A 173 -12.16 2.97 -23.75
N PHE A 174 -12.86 3.82 -24.50
CA PHE A 174 -14.19 4.30 -24.10
C PHE A 174 -15.20 3.16 -24.01
N ARG A 175 -15.21 2.25 -24.99
CA ARG A 175 -16.07 1.04 -24.96
C ARG A 175 -15.78 0.16 -23.76
N LYS A 176 -14.50 -0.09 -23.48
CA LYS A 176 -14.03 -0.85 -22.31
C LYS A 176 -14.47 -0.17 -21.02
N LEU A 177 -14.23 1.12 -20.88
CA LEU A 177 -14.59 1.89 -19.69
C LEU A 177 -16.11 1.90 -19.46
N ALA A 178 -16.91 2.07 -20.51
CA ALA A 178 -18.37 1.97 -20.43
C ALA A 178 -18.84 0.59 -19.92
N SER A 179 -18.21 -0.49 -20.41
CA SER A 179 -18.53 -1.85 -19.96
C SER A 179 -18.22 -2.07 -18.47
N ALA A 180 -17.22 -1.36 -17.94
CA ALA A 180 -16.84 -1.41 -16.54
C ALA A 180 -17.80 -0.63 -15.61
N LYS A 181 -18.70 0.20 -16.14
CA LYS A 181 -19.67 1.00 -15.35
C LYS A 181 -19.04 1.66 -14.10
N PRO A 182 -17.98 2.47 -14.24
CA PRO A 182 -17.37 3.12 -13.10
C PRO A 182 -18.28 4.22 -12.53
N ASP A 183 -18.22 4.45 -11.23
CA ASP A 183 -18.82 5.62 -10.57
C ASP A 183 -17.89 6.83 -10.62
N ILE A 184 -16.57 6.58 -10.60
CA ILE A 184 -15.52 7.60 -10.55
C ILE A 184 -14.42 7.26 -11.56
N HIS A 185 -13.94 8.28 -12.28
CA HIS A 185 -12.70 8.22 -13.06
C HIS A 185 -11.66 9.18 -12.47
N ILE A 186 -10.46 8.67 -12.21
CA ILE A 186 -9.34 9.45 -11.64
C ILE A 186 -8.32 9.76 -12.74
N PHE A 187 -8.04 11.04 -12.89
CA PHE A 187 -7.03 11.59 -13.79
C PHE A 187 -5.78 12.02 -13.03
N GLN A 188 -4.63 11.66 -13.57
CA GLN A 188 -3.31 12.13 -13.10
C GLN A 188 -2.75 13.23 -14.01
N GLU A 189 -3.27 13.33 -15.23
CA GLU A 189 -2.96 14.33 -16.23
C GLU A 189 -4.23 15.12 -16.54
N GLU A 190 -4.08 16.35 -17.02
CA GLU A 190 -5.22 17.21 -17.31
C GLU A 190 -6.11 16.56 -18.40
N PRO A 191 -7.40 16.30 -18.11
CA PRO A 191 -8.28 15.63 -19.06
C PRO A 191 -8.66 16.55 -20.22
N SER A 192 -8.81 15.98 -21.42
CA SER A 192 -9.37 16.73 -22.55
C SER A 192 -10.85 17.05 -22.34
N LEU A 193 -11.33 18.09 -23.04
CA LEU A 193 -12.75 18.44 -23.04
C LEU A 193 -13.63 17.31 -23.57
N SER A 194 -13.16 16.58 -24.59
CA SER A 194 -13.92 15.45 -25.16
C SER A 194 -14.14 14.33 -24.15
N MET A 195 -13.10 13.99 -23.38
CA MET A 195 -13.19 13.00 -22.31
C MET A 195 -14.13 13.47 -21.18
N LEU A 196 -14.07 14.75 -20.80
CA LEU A 196 -14.96 15.31 -19.77
C LEU A 196 -16.43 15.25 -20.20
N ASP A 197 -16.74 15.66 -21.42
CA ASP A 197 -18.10 15.61 -21.98
C ASP A 197 -18.62 14.17 -22.04
N TRP A 198 -17.77 13.22 -22.44
CA TRP A 198 -18.11 11.80 -22.47
C TRP A 198 -18.40 11.25 -21.07
N LEU A 199 -17.55 11.53 -20.08
CA LEU A 199 -17.77 11.11 -18.69
C LEU A 199 -19.07 11.70 -18.12
N GLN A 200 -19.34 12.97 -18.40
CA GLN A 200 -20.58 13.63 -18.00
C GLN A 200 -21.81 12.93 -18.60
N THR A 201 -21.77 12.60 -19.91
CA THR A 201 -22.83 11.87 -20.61
C THR A 201 -23.09 10.49 -19.99
N MET A 202 -22.03 9.84 -19.53
CA MET A 202 -22.09 8.54 -18.86
C MET A 202 -22.45 8.62 -17.37
N GLY A 203 -22.57 9.82 -16.79
CA GLY A 203 -22.82 10.01 -15.36
C GLY A 203 -21.64 9.61 -14.46
N ILE A 204 -20.41 9.56 -15.01
CA ILE A 204 -19.20 9.18 -14.30
C ILE A 204 -18.58 10.44 -13.67
N LYS A 205 -18.35 10.42 -12.35
CA LYS A 205 -17.68 11.54 -11.68
C LYS A 205 -16.21 11.57 -12.07
N ASN A 206 -15.74 12.69 -12.62
CA ASN A 206 -14.30 12.91 -12.83
C ASN A 206 -13.64 13.48 -11.57
N VAL A 207 -12.39 13.09 -11.35
CA VAL A 207 -11.51 13.64 -10.29
C VAL A 207 -10.13 13.83 -10.89
N TYR A 208 -9.67 15.07 -10.94
CA TYR A 208 -8.32 15.41 -11.39
C TYR A 208 -7.41 15.65 -10.18
N ILE A 209 -6.29 14.92 -10.14
CA ILE A 209 -5.27 15.01 -9.09
C ILE A 209 -4.23 16.04 -9.51
N GLN A 210 -4.15 17.15 -8.78
CA GLN A 210 -3.29 18.29 -9.13
C GLN A 210 -1.91 18.19 -8.48
N ALA A 211 -1.84 17.49 -7.34
CA ALA A 211 -0.62 17.33 -6.59
C ALA A 211 0.52 16.73 -7.42
N LYS A 212 1.72 17.27 -7.24
CA LYS A 212 2.93 16.78 -7.93
C LYS A 212 3.70 15.73 -7.15
N ASP A 213 3.57 15.74 -5.82
CA ASP A 213 4.22 14.81 -4.90
C ASP A 213 3.29 13.63 -4.54
N TRP A 214 3.86 12.45 -4.33
CA TRP A 214 3.08 11.22 -4.14
C TRP A 214 2.25 11.24 -2.84
N ARG A 215 2.71 11.91 -1.78
CA ARG A 215 2.00 11.97 -0.49
C ARG A 215 0.70 12.75 -0.64
N THR A 216 0.77 13.92 -1.27
CA THR A 216 -0.41 14.75 -1.52
C THR A 216 -1.31 14.14 -2.59
N GLN A 217 -0.75 13.50 -3.63
CA GLN A 217 -1.54 12.72 -4.59
C GLN A 217 -2.35 11.62 -3.90
N LEU A 218 -1.72 10.85 -3.01
CA LEU A 218 -2.41 9.82 -2.24
C LEU A 218 -3.52 10.41 -1.36
N ARG A 219 -3.27 11.55 -0.70
CA ARG A 219 -4.28 12.25 0.11
C ARG A 219 -5.46 12.77 -0.72
N GLU A 220 -5.21 13.37 -1.89
CA GLU A 220 -6.27 13.84 -2.80
C GLU A 220 -7.15 12.67 -3.28
N ILE A 221 -6.51 11.58 -3.73
CA ILE A 221 -7.23 10.35 -4.12
C ILE A 221 -8.01 9.80 -2.91
N ALA A 222 -7.39 9.74 -1.74
CA ALA A 222 -8.03 9.27 -0.51
C ALA A 222 -9.26 10.10 -0.13
N VAL A 223 -9.23 11.43 -0.32
CA VAL A 223 -10.40 12.29 -0.13
C VAL A 223 -11.49 11.96 -1.16
N ALA A 224 -11.11 11.81 -2.43
CA ALA A 224 -12.04 11.54 -3.52
C ALA A 224 -12.81 10.22 -3.33
N VAL A 225 -12.14 9.20 -2.79
CA VAL A 225 -12.68 7.84 -2.56
C VAL A 225 -13.05 7.58 -1.09
N LYS A 226 -12.99 8.61 -0.24
CA LYS A 226 -13.35 8.58 1.19
C LYS A 226 -12.58 7.53 2.02
N LYS A 227 -11.26 7.49 1.81
CA LYS A 227 -10.28 6.61 2.48
C LYS A 227 -9.15 7.39 3.15
N GLN A 228 -9.42 8.61 3.63
CA GLN A 228 -8.40 9.51 4.19
C GLN A 228 -7.59 8.85 5.32
N SER A 229 -8.25 8.13 6.23
CA SER A 229 -7.56 7.44 7.32
C SER A 229 -6.61 6.33 6.83
N VAL A 230 -6.98 5.61 5.78
CA VAL A 230 -6.12 4.58 5.16
C VAL A 230 -4.93 5.23 4.47
N GLY A 231 -5.15 6.32 3.74
CA GLY A 231 -4.07 7.07 3.08
C GLY A 231 -3.07 7.64 4.09
N GLU A 232 -3.55 8.22 5.19
CA GLU A 232 -2.67 8.76 6.22
C GLU A 232 -1.91 7.65 6.98
N HIS A 233 -2.57 6.53 7.29
CA HIS A 233 -1.91 5.38 7.89
C HIS A 233 -0.82 4.78 6.98
N PHE A 234 -1.06 4.73 5.67
CA PHE A 234 -0.05 4.30 4.69
C PHE A 234 1.18 5.22 4.73
N ILE A 235 0.97 6.54 4.72
CA ILE A 235 2.07 7.53 4.78
C ILE A 235 2.84 7.38 6.09
N GLN A 236 2.17 7.30 7.23
CA GLN A 236 2.80 7.11 8.53
C GLN A 236 3.65 5.84 8.58
N THR A 237 3.12 4.73 8.05
CA THR A 237 3.85 3.46 7.98
C THR A 237 5.10 3.58 7.12
N TYR A 238 5.00 4.24 5.96
CA TYR A 238 6.14 4.51 5.10
C TYR A 238 7.19 5.38 5.81
N GLU A 239 6.80 6.44 6.51
CA GLU A 239 7.75 7.32 7.19
C GLU A 239 8.49 6.61 8.33
N GLN A 240 7.81 5.73 9.07
CA GLN A 240 8.48 4.87 10.06
C GLN A 240 9.51 3.93 9.42
N LYS A 241 9.18 3.34 8.26
CA LYS A 241 10.14 2.52 7.50
C LYS A 241 11.35 3.33 7.05
N VAL A 242 11.15 4.56 6.58
CA VAL A 242 12.25 5.45 6.17
C VAL A 242 13.19 5.70 7.35
N LEU A 243 12.68 5.99 8.55
CA LEU A 243 13.52 6.22 9.73
C LEU A 243 14.42 5.01 10.03
N GLN A 244 13.87 3.80 9.97
CA GLN A 244 14.64 2.57 10.17
C GLN A 244 15.66 2.35 9.04
N ALA A 245 15.22 2.49 7.78
CA ALA A 245 16.06 2.29 6.61
C ALA A 245 17.26 3.25 6.59
N LYS A 246 17.09 4.52 7.02
CA LYS A 246 18.19 5.48 7.13
C LYS A 246 19.27 5.03 8.11
N GLN A 247 18.88 4.49 9.26
CA GLN A 247 19.85 3.99 10.26
C GLN A 247 20.62 2.79 9.69
N ASP A 248 19.90 1.86 9.07
CA ASP A 248 20.50 0.65 8.50
C ASP A 248 21.44 0.97 7.32
N ILE A 249 21.01 1.86 6.41
CA ILE A 249 21.81 2.25 5.24
C ILE A 249 23.03 3.06 5.69
N LYS A 250 22.87 4.03 6.61
CA LYS A 250 24.01 4.83 7.10
C LYS A 250 25.10 3.97 7.73
N GLY A 251 24.72 2.86 8.37
CA GLY A 251 25.69 1.90 8.93
C GLY A 251 26.57 1.22 7.89
N VAL A 252 26.13 1.14 6.63
CA VAL A 252 26.86 0.50 5.53
C VAL A 252 27.51 1.51 4.60
N THR A 253 26.82 2.61 4.30
CA THR A 253 27.27 3.59 3.31
C THR A 253 28.08 4.73 3.91
N GLY A 254 28.07 4.92 5.23
CA GLY A 254 28.76 6.06 5.85
C GLY A 254 28.33 7.40 5.22
N GLU A 255 29.29 8.09 4.61
CA GLU A 255 29.11 9.38 3.93
C GLU A 255 29.37 9.30 2.42
N ASP A 256 29.26 8.08 1.85
CA ASP A 256 29.45 7.79 0.43
C ASP A 256 28.58 8.69 -0.46
N THR A 257 29.17 9.14 -1.56
CA THR A 257 28.49 9.86 -2.65
C THR A 257 27.88 8.92 -3.67
N PHE A 258 26.73 9.32 -4.21
CA PHE A 258 25.96 8.54 -5.17
C PHE A 258 25.80 9.31 -6.48
N ALA A 259 25.92 8.61 -7.61
CA ALA A 259 25.42 9.06 -8.90
C ALA A 259 24.39 8.08 -9.45
N VAL A 260 23.30 8.61 -10.01
CA VAL A 260 22.28 7.80 -10.70
C VAL A 260 22.47 8.00 -12.19
N LEU A 261 22.76 6.92 -12.89
CA LEU A 261 23.04 6.93 -14.31
C LEU A 261 21.98 6.17 -15.08
N ARG A 262 21.68 6.65 -16.27
CA ARG A 262 20.92 5.91 -17.27
C ARG A 262 21.79 5.69 -18.49
N LEU A 263 21.82 4.46 -18.99
CA LEU A 263 22.50 4.08 -20.22
C LEU A 263 21.46 3.74 -21.29
N CYS A 264 21.50 4.43 -22.42
CA CYS A 264 20.65 4.14 -23.58
C CYS A 264 21.43 4.33 -24.88
N GLY A 265 21.41 3.31 -25.73
CA GLY A 265 22.40 3.17 -26.80
C GLY A 265 23.81 3.04 -26.21
N ASP A 266 24.70 3.89 -26.67
CA ASP A 266 26.07 4.06 -26.19
C ASP A 266 26.26 5.30 -25.30
N GLN A 267 25.16 5.93 -24.89
CA GLN A 267 25.16 7.23 -24.24
C GLN A 267 24.77 7.13 -22.75
N LEU A 268 25.61 7.72 -21.89
CA LEU A 268 25.38 7.83 -20.44
C LEU A 268 24.68 9.15 -20.11
N PHE A 269 23.78 9.12 -19.13
CA PHE A 269 23.05 10.29 -18.65
C PHE A 269 23.08 10.36 -17.13
N LEU A 270 23.30 11.55 -16.55
CA LEU A 270 23.03 11.79 -15.13
C LEU A 270 21.52 11.82 -14.91
N TYR A 271 20.94 10.68 -14.55
CA TYR A 271 19.50 10.45 -14.62
C TYR A 271 18.77 10.87 -13.35
N CYS A 272 17.68 11.61 -13.49
CA CYS A 272 16.77 11.86 -12.37
C CYS A 272 15.31 11.72 -12.78
N ASN A 273 14.51 11.24 -11.83
CA ASN A 273 13.06 11.29 -11.89
C ASN A 273 12.51 11.54 -10.49
N LYS A 274 11.20 11.82 -10.38
CA LYS A 274 10.58 12.15 -9.09
C LYS A 274 10.70 11.04 -8.05
N GLY A 275 10.56 9.78 -8.44
CA GLY A 275 10.62 8.65 -7.50
C GLY A 275 12.01 8.49 -6.90
N ILE A 276 13.04 8.56 -7.74
CA ILE A 276 14.45 8.54 -7.34
C ILE A 276 14.76 9.73 -6.44
N GLN A 277 14.34 10.93 -6.85
CA GLN A 277 14.56 12.15 -6.06
C GLN A 277 13.94 12.05 -4.67
N ASP A 278 12.67 11.65 -4.59
CA ASP A 278 11.96 11.57 -3.32
C ASP A 278 12.54 10.47 -2.42
N VAL A 279 12.73 9.26 -2.94
CA VAL A 279 13.15 8.12 -2.09
C VAL A 279 14.61 8.25 -1.69
N LEU A 280 15.52 8.45 -2.66
CA LEU A 280 16.95 8.39 -2.39
C LEU A 280 17.48 9.65 -1.73
N PHE A 281 17.05 10.81 -2.19
CA PHE A 281 17.72 12.08 -1.86
C PHE A 281 16.91 12.95 -0.90
N THR A 282 15.58 12.89 -0.95
CA THR A 282 14.73 13.59 0.01
C THR A 282 14.51 12.76 1.28
N ASP A 283 14.01 11.52 1.14
CA ASP A 283 13.60 10.68 2.26
C ASP A 283 14.80 10.01 2.94
N LEU A 284 15.58 9.21 2.18
CA LEU A 284 16.78 8.53 2.69
C LEU A 284 17.96 9.49 2.94
N GLN A 285 17.97 10.65 2.29
CA GLN A 285 19.04 11.66 2.38
C GLN A 285 20.42 11.10 1.99
N LEU A 286 20.47 10.26 0.96
CA LEU A 286 21.74 9.86 0.35
C LEU A 286 22.42 11.08 -0.28
N ARG A 287 23.75 11.10 -0.26
CA ARG A 287 24.52 12.23 -0.77
C ARG A 287 24.68 12.12 -2.28
N LEU A 288 23.88 12.86 -3.03
CA LEU A 288 24.01 12.95 -4.48
C LEU A 288 25.21 13.83 -4.88
N VAL A 289 25.96 13.41 -5.90
CA VAL A 289 27.05 14.21 -6.48
C VAL A 289 26.57 15.58 -6.98
N ASP A 290 27.38 16.62 -6.75
CA ASP A 290 27.00 18.01 -7.04
C ASP A 290 26.69 18.26 -8.52
N ALA A 291 27.41 17.59 -9.43
CA ALA A 291 27.17 17.67 -10.87
C ALA A 291 25.72 17.32 -11.26
N GLN A 292 25.15 16.32 -10.58
CA GLN A 292 23.78 15.84 -10.84
C GLN A 292 22.71 16.70 -10.17
N GLN A 293 23.08 17.52 -9.18
CA GLN A 293 22.18 18.54 -8.62
C GLN A 293 21.97 19.70 -9.62
N GLN A 294 22.95 19.94 -10.48
CA GLN A 294 22.95 21.04 -11.46
C GLN A 294 22.45 20.61 -12.84
N THR A 295 22.72 19.36 -13.22
CA THR A 295 22.35 18.79 -14.52
C THR A 295 21.63 17.47 -14.33
N CYS A 296 20.44 17.33 -14.92
CA CYS A 296 19.65 16.10 -14.86
C CYS A 296 19.10 15.72 -16.23
N ASN A 297 19.16 14.43 -16.53
CA ASN A 297 18.80 13.80 -17.79
C ASN A 297 19.60 14.33 -18.99
N GLU A 298 20.75 14.95 -18.72
CA GLU A 298 21.72 15.39 -19.71
C GLU A 298 22.79 14.32 -19.94
N PRO A 299 23.28 14.17 -21.18
CA PRO A 299 24.29 13.19 -21.50
C PRO A 299 25.65 13.59 -20.91
N ILE A 300 26.40 12.59 -20.45
CA ILE A 300 27.79 12.73 -20.00
C ILE A 300 28.70 11.73 -20.71
N THR A 301 29.98 12.05 -20.81
CA THR A 301 31.01 11.11 -21.28
C THR A 301 31.54 10.26 -20.13
N LEU A 302 32.27 9.18 -20.46
CA LEU A 302 32.93 8.36 -19.45
C LEU A 302 34.04 9.14 -18.73
N GLU A 303 34.75 10.02 -19.43
CA GLU A 303 35.78 10.89 -18.83
C GLU A 303 35.16 11.83 -17.80
N GLN A 304 34.01 12.46 -18.11
CA GLN A 304 33.29 13.28 -17.14
C GLN A 304 32.83 12.48 -15.91
N LEU A 305 32.43 11.22 -16.11
CA LEU A 305 32.10 10.34 -14.98
C LEU A 305 33.31 10.01 -14.11
N VAL A 306 34.48 9.81 -14.73
CA VAL A 306 35.76 9.61 -14.02
C VAL A 306 36.18 10.87 -13.27
N ASP A 307 35.91 12.06 -13.79
CA ASP A 307 36.16 13.32 -13.08
C ASP A 307 35.22 13.51 -11.87
N ILE A 308 33.99 13.00 -11.96
CA ILE A 308 33.01 13.03 -10.86
C ILE A 308 33.36 11.98 -9.77
N ASP A 309 33.82 10.79 -10.17
CA ASP A 309 34.25 9.64 -9.35
C ASP A 309 33.39 9.38 -8.09
N PRO A 310 32.08 9.08 -8.24
CA PRO A 310 31.21 8.81 -7.10
C PRO A 310 31.62 7.52 -6.38
N ASP A 311 31.37 7.45 -5.07
CA ASP A 311 31.65 6.26 -4.25
C ASP A 311 30.73 5.08 -4.61
N ARG A 312 29.52 5.37 -5.09
CA ARG A 312 28.51 4.38 -5.50
C ARG A 312 27.77 4.79 -6.77
N LEU A 313 27.54 3.80 -7.64
CA LEU A 313 26.85 3.98 -8.92
C LEU A 313 25.52 3.22 -8.92
N LEU A 314 24.42 3.93 -9.22
CA LEU A 314 23.10 3.35 -9.43
C LEU A 314 22.75 3.45 -10.92
N PHE A 315 22.61 2.31 -11.60
CA PHE A 315 22.51 2.22 -13.05
C PHE A 315 21.14 1.74 -13.53
N ILE A 316 20.50 2.52 -14.38
CA ILE A 316 19.36 2.10 -15.17
C ILE A 316 19.83 1.82 -16.60
N ILE A 317 19.72 0.57 -17.03
CA ILE A 317 20.14 0.14 -18.36
C ILE A 317 18.90 -0.01 -19.24
N CYS A 318 18.80 0.77 -20.32
CA CYS A 318 17.74 0.64 -21.30
C CYS A 318 17.69 -0.81 -21.86
N PRO A 319 16.49 -1.41 -22.04
CA PRO A 319 16.35 -2.83 -22.34
C PRO A 319 16.52 -3.18 -23.82
N ASP A 320 16.91 -2.25 -24.69
CA ASP A 320 17.18 -2.54 -26.09
C ASP A 320 18.53 -3.24 -26.28
N SER A 321 18.65 -3.99 -27.37
CA SER A 321 19.85 -4.79 -27.66
C SER A 321 21.13 -3.95 -27.84
N PRO A 322 21.11 -2.81 -28.55
CA PRO A 322 22.28 -1.91 -28.62
C PRO A 322 22.81 -1.52 -27.24
N THR A 323 21.93 -1.06 -26.34
CA THR A 323 22.32 -0.67 -24.98
C THR A 323 22.98 -1.81 -24.21
N ARG A 324 22.40 -3.01 -24.24
CA ARG A 324 22.97 -4.17 -23.52
C ARG A 324 24.35 -4.56 -24.05
N ASN A 325 24.55 -4.47 -25.36
CA ASN A 325 25.86 -4.74 -25.96
C ASN A 325 26.89 -3.71 -25.50
N TYR A 326 26.52 -2.42 -25.50
CA TYR A 326 27.40 -1.38 -25.01
C TYR A 326 27.72 -1.52 -23.51
N TRP A 327 26.73 -1.86 -22.68
CA TRP A 327 26.94 -2.14 -21.25
C TRP A 327 28.00 -3.22 -21.01
N LEU A 328 28.01 -4.29 -21.82
CA LEU A 328 29.04 -5.33 -21.73
C LEU A 328 30.42 -4.77 -22.11
N THR A 329 30.52 -3.97 -23.17
CA THR A 329 31.78 -3.34 -23.59
C THR A 329 32.31 -2.34 -22.57
N LEU A 330 31.43 -1.50 -22.02
CA LEU A 330 31.76 -0.46 -21.04
C LEU A 330 32.55 -1.04 -19.86
N GLN A 331 32.14 -2.21 -19.37
CA GLN A 331 32.78 -2.89 -18.24
C GLN A 331 34.24 -3.30 -18.50
N TYR A 332 34.66 -3.41 -19.76
CA TYR A 332 36.05 -3.75 -20.12
C TYR A 332 36.93 -2.53 -20.38
N LEU A 333 36.39 -1.32 -20.43
CA LEU A 333 37.16 -0.10 -20.67
C LEU A 333 38.03 0.24 -19.45
N ASP A 334 39.25 0.71 -19.69
CA ASP A 334 40.21 1.00 -18.61
C ASP A 334 39.71 2.14 -17.71
N HIS A 335 39.25 3.25 -18.30
CA HIS A 335 38.61 4.36 -17.57
C HIS A 335 37.44 3.91 -16.69
N TRP A 336 36.65 2.92 -17.12
CA TRP A 336 35.57 2.37 -16.31
C TRP A 336 36.10 1.61 -15.09
N LYS A 337 37.11 0.76 -15.27
CA LYS A 337 37.75 0.00 -14.19
C LYS A 337 38.48 0.89 -13.19
N GLU A 338 38.77 2.13 -13.56
CA GLU A 338 39.46 3.10 -12.70
C GLU A 338 38.54 3.74 -11.64
N LEU A 339 37.23 3.78 -11.88
CA LEU A 339 36.25 4.36 -10.95
C LEU A 339 36.29 3.65 -9.59
N GLN A 340 36.23 4.43 -8.50
CA GLN A 340 36.26 3.86 -7.14
C GLN A 340 35.04 2.97 -6.88
N ALA A 341 33.85 3.41 -7.30
CA ALA A 341 32.65 2.58 -7.21
C ALA A 341 32.82 1.21 -7.90
N VAL A 342 33.54 1.15 -9.04
CA VAL A 342 33.76 -0.10 -9.78
C VAL A 342 34.78 -0.98 -9.04
N LYS A 343 35.90 -0.41 -8.59
CA LYS A 343 36.94 -1.13 -7.83
C LYS A 343 36.40 -1.73 -6.53
N ASN A 344 35.49 -1.03 -5.87
CA ASN A 344 34.89 -1.43 -4.60
C ASN A 344 33.64 -2.30 -4.77
N GLY A 345 33.21 -2.59 -6.01
CA GLY A 345 32.01 -3.39 -6.27
C GLY A 345 30.70 -2.70 -5.90
N HIS A 346 30.70 -1.37 -5.82
CA HIS A 346 29.55 -0.53 -5.48
C HIS A 346 28.77 -0.06 -6.72
N VAL A 347 28.55 -0.97 -7.66
CA VAL A 347 27.74 -0.73 -8.86
C VAL A 347 26.45 -1.52 -8.76
N TYR A 348 25.32 -0.82 -8.73
CA TYR A 348 24.00 -1.40 -8.53
C TYR A 348 23.15 -1.16 -9.76
N VAL A 349 22.63 -2.22 -10.37
CA VAL A 349 21.71 -2.10 -11.51
C VAL A 349 20.27 -2.00 -10.98
N LEU A 350 19.64 -0.85 -11.19
CA LEU A 350 18.24 -0.61 -10.87
C LEU A 350 17.34 -1.14 -12.00
N PRO A 351 16.38 -2.03 -11.71
CA PRO A 351 15.41 -2.47 -12.71
C PRO A 351 14.43 -1.35 -13.08
N SER A 352 13.76 -1.44 -14.23
CA SER A 352 12.74 -0.43 -14.58
C SER A 352 11.54 -0.42 -13.61
N ASN A 353 11.20 -1.58 -13.06
CA ASN A 353 10.14 -1.74 -12.07
C ASN A 353 10.77 -1.93 -10.69
N PRO A 354 10.48 -1.08 -9.68
CA PRO A 354 9.49 0.01 -9.66
C PRO A 354 10.01 1.37 -10.13
N TRP A 355 11.30 1.54 -10.42
CA TRP A 355 12.01 2.82 -10.56
C TRP A 355 11.51 3.81 -11.64
N PHE A 356 10.61 3.39 -12.55
CA PHE A 356 9.97 4.25 -13.57
C PHE A 356 8.55 4.68 -13.20
N GLU A 357 8.00 4.16 -12.11
CA GLU A 357 6.64 4.45 -11.69
C GLU A 357 6.62 5.40 -10.49
N TYR A 358 5.76 6.42 -10.54
CA TYR A 358 5.60 7.37 -9.45
C TYR A 358 4.22 7.21 -8.80
N SER A 359 4.13 6.33 -7.81
CA SER A 359 2.91 6.04 -7.03
C SER A 359 3.27 5.65 -5.60
N ALA A 360 2.33 5.72 -4.67
CA ALA A 360 2.54 5.29 -3.29
C ALA A 360 3.07 3.84 -3.18
N ILE A 361 2.55 2.92 -4.00
CA ILE A 361 3.03 1.52 -4.04
C ILE A 361 4.44 1.43 -4.61
N ALA A 362 4.74 2.13 -5.70
CA ALA A 362 6.07 2.11 -6.30
C ALA A 362 7.13 2.73 -5.38
N ILE A 363 6.81 3.86 -4.74
CA ILE A 363 7.68 4.55 -3.78
C ILE A 363 8.05 3.65 -2.60
N ASN A 364 7.07 2.99 -1.97
CA ASN A 364 7.39 2.03 -0.91
C ASN A 364 8.28 0.88 -1.43
N ARG A 365 8.02 0.37 -2.65
CA ARG A 365 8.83 -0.72 -3.22
C ARG A 365 10.26 -0.27 -3.56
N MET A 366 10.46 0.97 -4.02
CA MET A 366 11.80 1.54 -4.23
C MET A 366 12.59 1.58 -2.91
N LEU A 367 11.93 2.00 -1.81
CA LEU A 367 12.56 2.01 -0.48
C LEU A 367 12.96 0.59 -0.05
N ASP A 368 12.04 -0.37 -0.14
CA ASP A 368 12.29 -1.77 0.23
C ASP A 368 13.44 -2.37 -0.62
N GLU A 369 13.48 -2.07 -1.93
CA GLU A 369 14.54 -2.54 -2.84
C GLU A 369 15.90 -1.87 -2.56
N MET A 370 15.93 -0.56 -2.34
CA MET A 370 17.20 0.14 -2.05
C MET A 370 17.82 -0.34 -0.73
N LEU A 371 16.99 -0.53 0.30
CA LEU A 371 17.44 -1.08 1.58
C LEU A 371 18.03 -2.49 1.39
N LEU A 372 17.37 -3.35 0.62
CA LEU A 372 17.87 -4.68 0.29
C LEU A 372 19.20 -4.64 -0.47
N MET A 373 19.30 -3.80 -1.51
CA MET A 373 20.50 -3.68 -2.34
C MET A 373 21.72 -3.20 -1.55
N LEU A 374 21.55 -2.24 -0.63
CA LEU A 374 22.67 -1.67 0.13
C LEU A 374 23.04 -2.49 1.37
N THR A 375 22.06 -3.07 2.06
CA THR A 375 22.30 -3.67 3.39
C THR A 375 22.13 -5.19 3.41
N GLY A 376 21.54 -5.78 2.37
CA GLY A 376 21.10 -7.18 2.37
C GLY A 376 19.87 -7.44 3.25
N LYS A 377 19.37 -6.45 4.00
CA LYS A 377 18.15 -6.58 4.81
C LYS A 377 16.92 -6.37 3.94
N ASN A 378 16.00 -7.33 3.97
CA ASN A 378 14.64 -7.10 3.48
C ASN A 378 13.72 -6.89 4.69
N PRO A 379 13.19 -5.68 4.94
CA PRO A 379 12.29 -5.41 6.06
C PRO A 379 10.92 -6.09 5.89
N ASN A 380 10.59 -6.57 4.69
CA ASN A 380 9.28 -7.10 4.34
C ASN A 380 9.41 -8.52 3.75
N PRO A 381 9.34 -9.60 4.58
CA PRO A 381 9.26 -10.96 4.05
C PRO A 381 7.91 -11.23 3.34
N PHE A 382 6.94 -10.32 3.49
CA PHE A 382 5.62 -10.38 2.86
C PHE A 382 5.32 -9.07 2.10
N PRO A 383 4.53 -9.13 1.00
CA PRO A 383 4.14 -7.92 0.28
C PRO A 383 3.40 -6.95 1.20
N VAL A 384 3.57 -5.64 0.97
CA VAL A 384 2.76 -4.58 1.61
C VAL A 384 1.29 -5.03 1.62
N SER A 385 0.60 -4.89 2.74
CA SER A 385 -0.82 -5.24 2.84
C SER A 385 -1.65 -4.31 1.97
N VAL A 386 -1.74 -4.60 0.67
CA VAL A 386 -2.49 -3.82 -0.34
C VAL A 386 -4.00 -4.03 -0.18
N HIS A 387 -4.43 -4.81 0.82
CA HIS A 387 -5.83 -5.17 1.06
C HIS A 387 -6.28 -4.96 2.51
N GLY A 388 -5.52 -4.19 3.32
CA GLY A 388 -5.94 -3.85 4.68
C GLY A 388 -6.20 -5.07 5.57
N ILE A 389 -5.44 -6.15 5.35
CA ILE A 389 -5.30 -7.18 6.38
C ILE A 389 -4.42 -6.53 7.45
N LEU A 390 -5.06 -6.00 8.48
CA LEU A 390 -4.41 -5.72 9.76
C LEU A 390 -3.80 -7.05 10.20
N SER A 391 -2.49 -7.09 10.39
CA SER A 391 -1.86 -8.24 11.03
C SER A 391 -2.47 -8.41 12.42
N ASP A 392 -2.66 -9.65 12.85
CA ASP A 392 -3.18 -10.01 14.18
C ASP A 392 -2.38 -9.41 15.36
N SER A 393 -1.26 -8.73 15.09
CA SER A 393 -0.43 -8.01 16.05
C SER A 393 -0.92 -6.60 16.41
N ASP A 394 -1.91 -6.05 15.71
CA ASP A 394 -2.47 -4.70 16.00
C ASP A 394 -3.86 -4.76 16.67
N LEU A 395 -4.16 -5.84 17.43
CA LEU A 395 -5.39 -6.02 18.21
C LEU A 395 -5.20 -6.05 19.73
#